data_AF-A0A9X6VGA4-F1
#
_entry.id   AF-A0A9X6VGA4-F1
#
_cell.length_a   1.000
_cell.length_b   1.000
_cell.length_c   1.000
_cell.angle_alpha   90.00
_cell.angle_beta   90.00
_cell.angle_gamma   90.00
#
_symmetry.space_group_name_H-M   'P 1'
#
loop_
_entity.id
_entity.type
_entity.pdbx_description
1 polymer ?
#
loop_
_entity_poly.entity_id
_entity_poly.type
_entity_poly.pdbx_seq_one_letter_code
_entity_poly.pdbx_strand_id
1 'polypeptide(L)'
;MKVIQSQFIVKGYRDGNCYYITQNENENYNVYQILHELNKDATAKDIKNIFPSFKKLPDADVIVSIPNERCNAFLLMHDVNIIKMNRFRITLNDEKLVV
;
A
#
# COMPACT_ATOMS: atom_id res chain seq x y z
N MET A 1 -7.37 1.64 13.51
CA MET A 1 -6.50 1.53 12.32
C MET A 1 -6.16 0.06 12.12
N LYS A 2 -6.28 -0.46 10.91
CA LYS A 2 -6.08 -1.89 10.63
C LYS A 2 -4.60 -2.17 10.44
N VAL A 3 -4.10 -3.25 11.05
CA VAL A 3 -2.77 -3.79 10.75
C VAL A 3 -2.91 -4.75 9.57
N ILE A 4 -2.05 -4.64 8.55
CA ILE A 4 -2.06 -5.60 7.44
C ILE A 4 -1.74 -7.00 7.95
N GLN A 5 -2.61 -7.95 7.61
CA GLN A 5 -2.41 -9.39 7.80
C GLN A 5 -2.44 -10.05 6.42
N SER A 6 -1.28 -10.13 5.75
CA SER A 6 -1.14 -10.85 4.48
C SER A 6 0.06 -11.77 4.58
N GLN A 7 -0.08 -13.00 4.07
CA GLN A 7 1.03 -13.95 3.99
C GLN A 7 2.03 -13.57 2.89
N PHE A 8 1.63 -12.68 1.97
CA PHE A 8 2.46 -12.18 0.90
C PHE A 8 2.62 -10.66 1.05
N ILE A 9 3.81 -10.22 1.47
CA ILE A 9 4.15 -8.80 1.59
C ILE A 9 5.48 -8.57 0.86
N VAL A 10 5.47 -7.72 -0.16
CA VAL A 10 6.67 -7.29 -0.88
C VAL A 10 6.90 -5.80 -0.61
N LYS A 11 8.11 -5.45 -0.21
CA LYS A 11 8.56 -4.06 -0.04
C LYS A 11 9.37 -3.64 -1.27
N GLY A 12 9.18 -2.40 -1.74
CA GLY A 12 9.98 -1.85 -2.83
C GLY A 12 10.03 -0.33 -2.79
N TYR A 13 11.00 0.26 -3.50
CA TYR A 13 11.28 1.69 -3.39
C TYR A 13 11.29 2.37 -4.75
N ARG A 14 10.79 3.61 -4.82
CA ARG A 14 10.86 4.43 -6.04
C ARG A 14 10.78 5.91 -5.69
N ASP A 15 11.65 6.71 -6.30
CA ASP A 15 11.66 8.17 -6.16
C ASP A 15 11.66 8.65 -4.69
N GLY A 16 12.39 7.94 -3.81
CA GLY A 16 12.46 8.23 -2.37
C GLY A 16 11.26 7.72 -1.54
N ASN A 17 10.26 7.13 -2.18
CA ASN A 17 9.08 6.57 -1.51
C ASN A 17 9.24 5.08 -1.28
N CYS A 18 8.65 4.60 -0.18
CA CYS A 18 8.56 3.18 0.16
C CYS A 18 7.16 2.63 -0.11
N TYR A 19 7.08 1.50 -0.80
CA TYR A 19 5.85 0.83 -1.19
C TYR A 19 5.76 -0.58 -0.62
N TYR A 20 4.53 -1.01 -0.33
CA TYR A 20 4.20 -2.38 0.03
C TYR A 20 3.15 -2.93 -0.90
N ILE A 21 3.39 -4.14 -1.40
CA ILE A 21 2.43 -4.90 -2.19
C ILE A 21 1.96 -6.06 -1.34
N THR A 22 0.64 -6.21 -1.20
CA THR A 22 0.04 -7.28 -0.40
C THR A 22 -1.00 -8.02 -1.22
N GLN A 23 -1.08 -9.33 -1.05
CA GLN A 23 -2.16 -10.11 -1.67
C GLN A 23 -3.39 -10.16 -0.76
N ASN A 24 -4.58 -10.02 -1.34
CA ASN A 24 -5.86 -10.17 -0.67
C ASN A 24 -6.42 -11.61 -0.85
N GLU A 25 -7.55 -11.90 -0.21
CA GLU A 25 -8.18 -13.22 -0.22
C GLU A 25 -8.67 -13.68 -1.60
N ASN A 26 -8.88 -12.74 -2.54
CA ASN A 26 -9.32 -13.00 -3.91
C ASN A 26 -8.14 -13.14 -4.88
N GLU A 27 -6.93 -13.37 -4.37
CA GLU A 27 -5.67 -13.45 -5.13
C GLU A 27 -5.28 -12.16 -5.89
N ASN A 28 -6.01 -11.06 -5.66
CA ASN A 28 -5.67 -9.73 -6.16
C ASN A 28 -4.73 -9.02 -5.21
N TYR A 29 -4.19 -7.87 -5.64
CA TYR A 29 -3.16 -7.14 -4.91
C TYR A 29 -3.60 -5.75 -4.54
N ASN A 30 -3.17 -5.32 -3.35
CA ASN A 30 -3.21 -3.93 -2.93
C ASN A 30 -1.79 -3.38 -2.90
N VAL A 31 -1.66 -2.08 -3.18
CA VAL A 31 -0.40 -1.36 -3.06
C VAL A 31 -0.58 -0.21 -2.11
N TYR A 32 0.32 -0.14 -1.14
CA TYR A 32 0.39 0.89 -0.14
C TYR A 32 1.69 1.68 -0.27
N GLN A 33 1.68 2.94 0.13
CA GLN A 33 2.87 3.79 0.23
C GLN A 33 3.00 4.31 1.66
N ILE A 34 4.21 4.28 2.23
CA ILE A 34 4.46 4.81 3.57
C ILE A 34 4.13 6.31 3.62
N LEU A 35 3.45 6.72 4.70
CA LEU A 35 3.35 8.13 5.11
C LEU A 35 4.67 8.51 5.81
N HIS A 36 5.46 9.34 5.15
CA HIS A 36 6.68 9.95 5.68
C HIS A 36 6.34 11.14 6.59
N GLU A 37 7.36 11.75 7.22
CA GLU A 37 7.14 12.88 8.14
C GLU A 37 6.37 14.04 7.51
N LEU A 38 6.52 14.27 6.20
CA LEU A 38 5.86 15.32 5.45
C LEU A 38 4.33 15.12 5.31
N ASN A 39 3.85 13.89 5.41
CA ASN A 39 2.43 13.54 5.26
C ASN A 39 1.91 12.62 6.36
N LYS A 40 2.60 12.55 7.50
CA LYS A 40 2.24 11.68 8.64
C LYS A 40 0.83 11.91 9.19
N ASP A 41 0.30 13.13 9.02
CA ASP A 41 -1.01 13.55 9.52
C ASP A 41 -2.12 13.42 8.45
N ALA A 42 -1.81 12.86 7.28
CA ALA A 42 -2.80 12.62 6.24
C ALA A 42 -3.91 11.69 6.75
N THR A 43 -5.15 12.06 6.48
CA THR A 43 -6.33 11.27 6.89
C THR A 43 -6.87 10.44 5.73
N ALA A 44 -7.66 9.40 6.04
CA ALA A 44 -8.32 8.61 5.01
C ALA A 44 -9.22 9.48 4.11
N LYS A 45 -9.80 10.54 4.66
CA LYS A 45 -10.58 11.53 3.90
C LYS A 45 -9.72 12.26 2.87
N ASP A 46 -8.52 12.68 3.24
CA ASP A 46 -7.59 13.37 2.32
C ASP A 46 -7.22 12.45 1.16
N ILE A 47 -6.86 11.21 1.45
CA ILE A 47 -6.52 10.21 0.43
C ILE A 47 -7.72 9.92 -0.48
N LYS A 48 -8.94 9.79 0.07
CA LYS A 48 -10.18 9.58 -0.71
C LYS A 48 -10.56 10.78 -1.58
N ASN A 49 -10.13 11.98 -1.22
CA ASN A 49 -10.31 13.17 -2.07
C ASN A 49 -9.37 13.13 -3.28
N ILE A 50 -8.15 12.61 -3.12
CA ILE A 50 -7.17 12.43 -4.20
C ILE A 50 -7.56 11.24 -5.09
N PHE A 51 -8.05 10.15 -4.49
CA PHE A 51 -8.46 8.92 -5.16
C PHE A 51 -9.95 8.64 -4.95
N PRO A 52 -10.84 9.24 -5.76
CA PRO A 52 -12.30 9.08 -5.61
C PRO A 52 -12.79 7.63 -5.68
N SER A 53 -12.03 6.74 -6.33
CA SER A 53 -12.31 5.30 -6.38
C SER A 53 -12.34 4.65 -4.99
N PHE A 54 -11.69 5.25 -3.99
CA PHE A 54 -11.64 4.72 -2.63
C PHE A 54 -12.76 5.24 -1.73
N LYS A 55 -13.66 6.10 -2.22
CA LYS A 55 -14.74 6.69 -1.40
C LYS A 55 -15.60 5.66 -0.68
N LYS A 56 -15.86 4.51 -1.32
CA LYS A 56 -16.68 3.41 -0.77
C LYS A 56 -15.91 2.47 0.17
N LEU A 57 -14.58 2.57 0.23
CA LEU A 57 -13.77 1.73 1.10
C LEU A 57 -13.87 2.20 2.55
N PRO A 58 -13.83 1.30 3.55
CA PRO A 58 -13.66 1.70 4.94
C PRO A 58 -12.38 2.52 5.13
N ASP A 59 -12.41 3.53 6.00
CA ASP A 59 -11.21 4.34 6.31
C ASP A 59 -10.04 3.48 6.81
N ALA A 60 -10.37 2.42 7.55
CA ALA A 60 -9.42 1.45 8.07
C ALA A 60 -8.69 0.62 6.99
N ASP A 61 -9.20 0.59 5.75
CA ASP A 61 -8.53 -0.05 4.62
C ASP A 61 -7.72 0.94 3.76
N VAL A 62 -7.99 2.24 3.91
CA VAL A 62 -7.28 3.31 3.19
C VAL A 62 -6.00 3.72 3.90
N ILE A 63 -5.99 3.77 5.22
CA ILE A 63 -4.79 3.98 6.03
C ILE A 63 -4.60 2.80 6.96
N VAL A 64 -3.44 2.16 6.85
CA VAL A 64 -3.12 0.90 7.50
C VAL A 64 -1.77 1.00 8.20
N SER A 65 -1.58 0.18 9.22
CA SER A 65 -0.27 -0.06 9.82
C SER A 65 0.38 -1.27 9.15
N ILE A 66 1.64 -1.14 8.75
CA ILE A 66 2.43 -2.24 8.19
C ILE A 66 3.16 -2.95 9.35
N PRO A 67 3.14 -4.29 9.44
CA PRO A 67 3.89 -5.02 10.45
C PRO A 67 5.37 -4.62 10.46
N ASN A 68 5.94 -4.44 11.65
CA ASN A 68 7.34 -4.04 11.89
C ASN A 68 7.73 -2.63 11.40
N GLU A 69 6.80 -1.85 10.88
CA GLU A 69 7.04 -0.44 10.53
C GLU A 69 6.50 0.49 11.61
N ARG A 70 7.22 1.58 11.86
CA ARG A 70 6.80 2.60 12.84
C ARG A 70 5.80 3.60 12.26
N CYS A 71 5.68 3.64 10.94
CA CYS A 71 4.85 4.58 10.20
C CYS A 71 3.64 3.86 9.57
N ASN A 72 2.55 4.59 9.42
CA ASN A 72 1.39 4.10 8.67
C ASN A 72 1.63 4.22 7.17
N ALA A 73 0.84 3.49 6.38
CA ALA A 73 0.84 3.57 4.94
C ALA A 73 -0.57 3.86 4.43
N PHE A 74 -0.65 4.55 3.30
CA PHE A 74 -1.92 4.82 2.62
C PHE A 74 -2.05 3.95 1.36
N LEU A 75 -3.30 3.63 1.01
CA LEU A 75 -3.65 2.84 -0.15
C LEU A 75 -3.45 3.66 -1.44
N LEU A 76 -2.66 3.12 -2.35
CA LEU A 76 -2.37 3.70 -3.67
C LEU A 76 -3.11 2.95 -4.79
N MET A 77 -3.19 1.63 -4.69
CA MET A 77 -3.95 0.79 -5.63
C MET A 77 -4.71 -0.28 -4.85
N HIS A 78 -5.98 -0.47 -5.21
CA HIS A 78 -6.88 -1.42 -4.57
C HIS A 78 -7.31 -2.51 -5.56
N ASP A 79 -7.26 -3.77 -5.12
CA ASP A 79 -7.82 -4.93 -5.81
C ASP A 79 -7.39 -5.04 -7.28
N VAL A 80 -6.07 -4.94 -7.52
CA VAL A 80 -5.51 -5.03 -8.86
C VAL A 80 -5.04 -6.44 -9.19
N ASN A 81 -5.28 -6.89 -10.42
CA ASN A 81 -4.83 -8.19 -10.88
C ASN A 81 -3.29 -8.29 -10.99
N ILE A 82 -2.80 -9.53 -11.12
CA ILE A 82 -1.37 -9.84 -11.19
C ILE A 82 -0.63 -9.14 -12.33
N ILE A 83 -1.27 -8.90 -13.49
CA ILE A 83 -0.63 -8.24 -14.64
C ILE A 83 -0.32 -6.78 -14.29
N LYS A 84 -1.30 -6.07 -13.73
CA LYS A 84 -1.14 -4.67 -13.33
C LYS A 84 -0.17 -4.54 -12.15
N MET A 85 -0.25 -5.47 -11.19
CA MET A 85 0.70 -5.53 -10.08
C MET A 85 2.13 -5.73 -10.56
N ASN A 86 2.38 -6.72 -11.44
CA ASN A 86 3.72 -6.98 -11.95
C ASN A 86 4.30 -5.79 -12.71
N ARG A 87 3.49 -5.11 -13.52
CA ARG A 87 3.91 -3.87 -14.18
C ARG A 87 4.35 -2.81 -13.19
N PHE A 88 3.60 -2.62 -12.11
CA PHE A 88 4.01 -1.69 -11.05
C PHE A 88 5.30 -2.15 -10.36
N ARG A 89 5.38 -3.42 -9.98
CA ARG A 89 6.53 -4.01 -9.27
C ARG A 89 7.84 -3.82 -10.04
N ILE A 90 7.84 -4.01 -11.35
CA ILE A 90 9.02 -3.82 -12.20
C ILE A 90 9.53 -2.37 -12.19
N THR A 91 8.67 -1.39 -11.84
CA THR A 91 9.10 0.01 -11.69
C THR A 91 9.75 0.32 -10.34
N LEU A 92 9.73 -0.62 -9.39
CA LEU A 92 10.37 -0.45 -8.09
C LEU A 92 11.82 -0.90 -8.17
N ASN A 93 12.70 -0.20 -7.45
CA ASN A 93 14.04 -0.68 -7.19
C ASN A 93 13.93 -1.83 -6.17
N ASP A 94 14.20 -3.04 -6.65
CA ASP A 94 14.10 -4.27 -5.86
C ASP A 94 15.25 -4.35 -4.84
N GLU A 95 14.97 -4.11 -3.56
CA GLU A 95 15.60 -4.93 -2.52
C GLU A 95 14.80 -6.24 -2.43
N LYS A 96 15.27 -7.29 -3.12
CA LYS A 96 14.69 -8.63 -2.99
C LYS A 96 14.80 -9.10 -1.54
N LEU A 97 13.69 -9.05 -0.78
CA LEU A 97 13.48 -9.93 0.35
C LEU A 97 12.98 -11.28 -0.20
N VAL A 98 13.91 -12.24 -0.28
CA VAL A 98 13.56 -13.67 -0.41
C VAL A 98 13.13 -14.13 0.99
N VAL A 99 11.90 -14.61 1.12
CA VAL A 99 11.50 -15.52 2.21
C VAL A 99 11.32 -16.90 1.58
#